data_AF-A0AAE4INN7-F1
#
_entry.id   AF-A0AAE4INN7-F1
#
_cell.length_a   1.000
_cell.length_b   1.000
_cell.length_c   1.000
_cell.angle_alpha   90.00
_cell.angle_beta   90.00
_cell.angle_gamma   90.00
#
_symmetry.space_group_name_H-M   'P 1'
#
loop_
_entity.id
_entity.type
_entity.pdbx_description
1 polymer ?
#
loop_
_entity_poly.entity_id
_entity_poly.type
_entity_poly.pdbx_seq_one_letter_code
_entity_poly.pdbx_strand_id
1 'polypeptide(L)'
;MGKEIGFVWFKKDLRLTDHEPLRQALEWERGSQNREVYFFYALEPSLLRRQDVSRRHLRFIIQTLEELNEELQPFDRSIQLVHCDVPSFLSAVSEVCSATDVSLEMLWSHQEYGVQQTYDRDKEVAKRCKTAGVEWLESPTEGVQRGATSRKGWDKAWKDFMQQPIEQV
;
A
#
# COMPACT_ATOMS: atom_id res chain seq x y z
N MET A 1 27.11 -5.61 0.75
CA MET A 1 25.90 -5.18 1.46
C MET A 1 24.76 -5.89 0.78
N GLY A 2 23.90 -6.56 1.54
CA GLY A 2 22.73 -7.24 1.01
C GLY A 2 21.76 -6.26 0.35
N LYS A 3 20.83 -6.78 -0.45
CA LYS A 3 19.83 -5.99 -1.15
C LYS A 3 18.69 -5.64 -0.19
N GLU A 4 18.35 -4.37 -0.09
CA GLU A 4 17.23 -3.88 0.72
C GLU A 4 16.03 -3.73 -0.20
N ILE A 5 14.89 -4.31 0.16
CA ILE A 5 13.66 -4.18 -0.61
C ILE A 5 12.57 -3.50 0.18
N GLY A 6 11.70 -2.79 -0.53
CA GLY A 6 10.47 -2.24 0.00
C GLY A 6 9.29 -2.48 -0.93
N PHE A 7 8.08 -2.38 -0.39
CA PHE A 7 6.86 -2.54 -1.18
C PHE A 7 5.91 -1.35 -1.05
N VAL A 8 5.37 -0.89 -2.18
CA VAL A 8 4.16 -0.06 -2.19
C VAL A 8 2.95 -0.96 -2.34
N TRP A 9 2.14 -1.02 -1.28
CA TRP A 9 0.88 -1.75 -1.26
C TRP A 9 -0.27 -0.83 -1.68
N PHE A 10 -0.69 -0.99 -2.93
CA PHE A 10 -1.88 -0.37 -3.47
C PHE A 10 -3.14 -1.05 -2.88
N LYS A 11 -4.04 -0.22 -2.34
CA LYS A 11 -5.33 -0.62 -1.79
C LYS A 11 -6.44 -0.02 -2.64
N LYS A 12 -7.37 0.73 -2.04
CA LYS A 12 -8.48 1.35 -2.78
C LYS A 12 -8.05 2.52 -3.65
N ASP A 13 -6.99 3.23 -3.26
CA ASP A 13 -6.46 4.35 -4.01
C ASP A 13 -5.53 3.84 -5.11
N LEU A 14 -6.09 3.64 -6.31
CA LEU A 14 -5.40 3.13 -7.49
C LEU A 14 -5.06 4.29 -8.43
N ARG A 15 -4.04 5.08 -8.05
CA ARG A 15 -3.57 6.23 -8.83
C ARG A 15 -2.05 6.38 -8.71
N LEU A 16 -1.42 6.99 -9.71
CA LEU A 16 0.02 7.30 -9.69
C LEU A 16 0.34 8.75 -9.32
N THR A 17 -0.63 9.66 -9.48
CA THR A 17 -0.49 11.08 -9.16
C THR A 17 -1.04 11.37 -7.77
N ASP A 18 -0.47 12.36 -7.07
CA ASP A 18 -0.88 12.71 -5.71
C ASP A 18 -0.80 11.51 -4.73
N HIS A 19 0.20 10.65 -4.92
CA HIS A 19 0.30 9.37 -4.22
C HIS A 19 1.52 9.35 -3.29
N GLU A 20 1.33 9.91 -2.09
CA GLU A 20 2.37 10.06 -1.05
C GLU A 20 3.15 8.78 -0.73
N PRO A 21 2.53 7.59 -0.56
CA PRO A 21 3.27 6.34 -0.34
C PRO A 21 4.23 6.00 -1.49
N LEU A 22 3.87 6.37 -2.72
CA LEU A 22 4.69 6.09 -3.90
C LEU A 22 5.85 7.07 -3.99
N ARG A 23 5.60 8.36 -3.72
CA ARG A 23 6.66 9.38 -3.59
C ARG A 23 7.71 8.99 -2.55
N GLN A 24 7.27 8.67 -1.33
CA GLN A 24 8.17 8.26 -0.23
C GLN A 24 8.99 7.03 -0.59
N ALA A 25 8.36 6.02 -1.22
CA ALA A 25 9.06 4.80 -1.61
C ALA A 25 10.13 5.07 -2.67
N LEU A 26 9.83 5.88 -3.70
CA LEU A 26 10.79 6.23 -4.75
C LEU A 26 11.94 7.11 -4.22
N GLU A 27 11.67 8.01 -3.25
CA GLU A 27 12.72 8.76 -2.55
C GLU A 27 13.64 7.84 -1.75
N TRP A 28 13.06 6.88 -1.02
CA TRP A 28 13.83 5.90 -0.26
C TRP A 28 14.72 5.03 -1.18
N GLU A 29 14.16 4.58 -2.31
CA GLU A 29 14.88 3.82 -3.35
C GLU A 29 16.06 4.61 -3.91
N ARG A 30 15.84 5.87 -4.29
CA ARG A 30 16.89 6.77 -4.81
C ARG A 30 18.03 7.03 -3.82
N GLY A 31 17.80 6.82 -2.52
CA GLY A 31 18.80 7.00 -1.48
C GLY A 31 19.96 6.00 -1.52
N SER A 32 19.84 4.86 -2.20
CA SER A 32 20.91 3.85 -2.30
C SER A 32 20.74 2.94 -3.51
N GLN A 33 21.84 2.57 -4.16
CA GLN A 33 21.83 1.62 -5.29
C GLN A 33 21.48 0.18 -4.88
N ASN A 34 21.54 -0.15 -3.59
CA ASN A 34 21.17 -1.47 -3.08
C ASN A 34 19.69 -1.57 -2.69
N ARG A 35 18.92 -0.49 -2.89
CA ARG A 35 17.49 -0.44 -2.58
C ARG A 35 16.66 -0.65 -3.83
N GLU A 36 15.61 -1.44 -3.68
CA GLU A 36 14.64 -1.65 -4.75
C GLU A 36 13.21 -1.67 -4.19
N VAL A 37 12.30 -1.02 -4.90
CA VAL A 37 10.89 -0.93 -4.53
C VAL A 37 10.03 -1.67 -5.53
N TYR A 38 9.15 -2.51 -5.02
CA TYR A 38 8.16 -3.24 -5.81
C TYR A 38 6.75 -2.73 -5.52
N PHE A 39 5.89 -2.76 -6.52
CA PHE A 39 4.51 -2.32 -6.39
C PHE A 39 3.58 -3.52 -6.44
N PHE A 40 2.59 -3.58 -5.56
CA PHE A 40 1.61 -4.67 -5.60
C PHE A 40 0.22 -4.25 -5.17
N TYR A 41 -0.76 -4.98 -5.68
CA TYR A 41 -2.15 -4.98 -5.22
C TYR A 41 -2.52 -6.40 -4.78
N ALA A 42 -3.09 -6.54 -3.58
CA ALA A 42 -3.51 -7.82 -3.05
C ALA A 42 -4.99 -8.09 -3.32
N LEU A 43 -5.26 -9.10 -4.14
CA LEU A 43 -6.58 -9.70 -4.28
C LEU A 43 -6.79 -10.72 -3.16
N GLU A 44 -7.27 -10.25 -2.02
CA GLU A 44 -7.34 -11.03 -0.78
C GLU A 44 -8.52 -12.02 -0.77
N PRO A 45 -8.29 -13.35 -0.74
CA PRO A 45 -9.37 -14.34 -0.70
C PRO A 45 -10.32 -14.15 0.48
N SER A 46 -9.82 -13.69 1.63
CA SER A 46 -10.64 -13.38 2.80
C SER A 46 -11.67 -12.28 2.55
N LEU A 47 -11.32 -11.28 1.73
CA LEU A 47 -12.21 -10.17 1.36
C LEU A 47 -13.12 -10.54 0.19
N LEU A 48 -12.63 -11.35 -0.76
CA LEU A 48 -13.42 -11.81 -1.91
C LEU A 48 -14.67 -12.61 -1.52
N ARG A 49 -14.65 -13.30 -0.39
CA ARG A 49 -15.78 -14.09 0.11
C ARG A 49 -16.91 -13.25 0.72
N ARG A 50 -16.74 -11.93 0.84
CA ARG A 50 -17.74 -11.05 1.42
C ARG A 50 -18.91 -10.85 0.45
N GLN A 51 -20.12 -10.79 1.00
CA GLN A 51 -21.36 -10.73 0.21
C GLN A 51 -21.52 -9.43 -0.57
N ASP A 52 -20.87 -8.35 -0.13
CA ASP A 52 -20.86 -7.05 -0.80
C ASP A 52 -19.79 -6.94 -1.89
N VAL A 53 -19.00 -8.00 -2.13
CA VAL A 53 -18.07 -8.06 -3.27
C VAL A 53 -18.78 -8.69 -4.47
N SER A 54 -18.77 -7.98 -5.58
CA SER A 54 -19.37 -8.44 -6.84
C SER A 54 -18.31 -8.53 -7.93
N ARG A 55 -18.62 -9.27 -9.00
CA ARG A 55 -17.78 -9.33 -10.21
C ARG A 55 -17.50 -7.95 -10.81
N ARG A 56 -18.42 -6.98 -10.63
CA ARG A 56 -18.23 -5.62 -11.11
C ARG A 56 -17.09 -4.91 -10.36
N HIS A 57 -17.02 -5.07 -9.04
CA HIS A 57 -15.94 -4.51 -8.22
C HIS A 57 -14.59 -5.05 -8.68
N LEU A 58 -14.49 -6.36 -8.88
CA LEU A 58 -13.25 -7.01 -9.31
C LEU A 58 -12.83 -6.57 -10.71
N ARG A 59 -13.78 -6.51 -11.65
CA ARG A 59 -13.49 -6.07 -13.01
C ARG A 59 -12.98 -4.64 -13.03
N PHE A 60 -13.57 -3.74 -12.25
CA PHE A 60 -13.09 -2.35 -12.15
C PHE A 60 -11.64 -2.30 -11.67
N ILE A 61 -11.32 -3.01 -10.58
CA ILE A 61 -9.95 -3.07 -10.04
C ILE A 61 -8.96 -3.59 -11.09
N ILE A 62 -9.28 -4.70 -11.76
CA ILE A 62 -8.39 -5.32 -12.75
C ILE A 62 -8.14 -4.37 -13.93
N GLN A 63 -9.20 -3.76 -14.48
CA GLN A 63 -9.06 -2.83 -15.60
C GLN A 63 -8.26 -1.58 -15.22
N THR A 64 -8.46 -1.05 -14.01
CA THR A 64 -7.65 0.07 -13.52
C THR A 64 -6.19 -0.33 -13.35
N LEU A 65 -5.88 -1.52 -12.83
CA LEU A 65 -4.51 -2.00 -12.74
C LEU A 65 -3.86 -2.19 -14.12
N GLU A 66 -4.63 -2.64 -15.12
CA GLU A 66 -4.16 -2.72 -16.51
C GLU A 66 -3.78 -1.34 -17.04
N GLU A 67 -4.66 -0.34 -16.90
CA GLU A 67 -4.41 1.05 -17.33
C GLU A 67 -3.19 1.68 -16.61
N LEU A 68 -3.09 1.54 -15.29
CA LEU A 68 -1.94 2.06 -14.53
C LEU A 68 -0.63 1.37 -14.94
N ASN A 69 -0.67 0.08 -15.29
CA ASN A 69 0.50 -0.63 -15.76
C ASN A 69 0.94 -0.20 -17.18
N GLU A 70 0.00 0.22 -18.03
CA GLU A 70 0.35 0.87 -19.32
C GLU A 70 1.10 2.19 -19.08
N GLU A 71 0.67 3.00 -18.10
CA GLU A 71 1.35 4.24 -17.72
C GLU A 71 2.73 4.00 -17.10
N LEU A 72 2.92 2.89 -16.38
CA LEU A 72 4.19 2.52 -15.74
C LEU A 72 5.20 1.87 -16.71
N GLN A 73 4.75 1.38 -17.87
CA GLN A 73 5.58 0.63 -18.82
C GLN A 73 6.85 1.40 -19.27
N PRO A 74 6.81 2.71 -19.57
CA PRO A 74 8.01 3.47 -19.95
C PRO A 74 9.09 3.53 -18.86
N PHE A 75 8.73 3.24 -17.60
CA PHE A 75 9.62 3.26 -16.44
C PHE A 75 10.12 1.86 -16.05
N ASP A 76 9.76 0.82 -16.80
CA ASP A 76 10.03 -0.59 -16.48
C ASP A 76 9.50 -0.99 -15.09
N ARG A 77 8.32 -0.46 -14.74
CA ARG A 77 7.62 -0.76 -13.49
C ARG A 77 6.24 -1.33 -13.77
N SER A 78 5.70 -2.04 -12.79
CA SER A 78 4.33 -2.53 -12.81
C SER A 78 3.83 -2.85 -11.41
N ILE A 79 2.54 -2.62 -11.17
CA ILE A 79 1.79 -3.05 -10.00
C ILE A 79 1.43 -4.52 -10.19
N GLN A 80 2.06 -5.38 -9.39
CA GLN A 80 1.85 -6.81 -9.42
C GLN A 80 0.55 -7.19 -8.72
N LEU A 81 -0.34 -7.91 -9.42
CA LEU A 81 -1.54 -8.46 -8.82
C LEU A 81 -1.20 -9.77 -8.11
N VAL A 82 -1.32 -9.80 -6.78
CA VAL A 82 -1.09 -11.00 -5.97
C VAL A 82 -2.42 -11.55 -5.45
N HIS A 83 -2.64 -12.86 -5.56
CA HIS A 83 -3.85 -13.52 -5.07
C HIS A 83 -3.59 -14.20 -3.72
N CYS A 84 -3.49 -13.41 -2.67
CA CYS A 84 -3.27 -13.86 -1.30
C CYS A 84 -3.68 -12.78 -0.30
N ASP A 85 -3.92 -13.18 0.95
CA ASP A 85 -4.11 -12.22 2.05
C ASP A 85 -2.75 -11.60 2.42
N VAL A 86 -2.72 -10.29 2.72
CA VAL A 86 -1.45 -9.56 2.93
C VAL A 86 -0.58 -10.13 4.07
N PRO A 87 -1.14 -10.58 5.21
CA PRO A 87 -0.35 -11.29 6.23
C PRO A 87 0.40 -12.53 5.70
N SER A 88 -0.21 -13.27 4.77
CA SER A 88 0.41 -14.42 4.12
C SER A 88 1.47 -14.01 3.11
N PHE A 89 1.20 -12.96 2.33
CA PHE A 89 2.20 -12.35 1.44
C PHE A 89 3.47 -11.96 2.19
N LEU A 90 3.35 -11.21 3.28
CA LEU A 90 4.51 -10.78 4.08
C LEU A 90 5.27 -11.96 4.70
N SER A 91 4.56 -13.04 5.06
CA SER A 91 5.22 -14.25 5.56
C SER A 91 6.05 -14.92 4.47
N ALA A 92 5.50 -15.06 3.26
CA ALA A 92 6.22 -15.64 2.14
C ALA A 92 7.44 -14.80 1.74
N VAL A 93 7.31 -13.46 1.71
CA VAL A 93 8.44 -12.55 1.46
C VAL A 93 9.50 -12.70 2.54
N SER A 94 9.12 -12.76 3.82
CA SER A 94 10.07 -12.93 4.93
C SER A 94 10.82 -14.25 4.84
N GLU A 95 10.15 -15.34 4.46
CA GLU A 95 10.76 -16.66 4.25
C GLU A 95 11.82 -16.61 3.14
N VAL A 96 11.49 -16.01 2.00
CA VAL A 96 12.43 -15.83 0.89
C VAL A 96 13.64 -14.97 1.30
N CYS A 97 13.40 -13.86 2.01
CA CYS A 97 14.46 -13.00 2.53
C CYS A 97 15.39 -13.79 3.48
N SER A 98 14.84 -14.64 4.36
CA SER A 98 15.64 -15.43 5.30
C SER A 98 16.60 -16.44 4.64
N ALA A 99 16.31 -16.83 3.39
CA ALA A 99 17.10 -17.78 2.61
C ALA A 99 18.09 -17.10 1.64
N THR A 100 18.16 -15.76 1.62
CA THR A 100 18.93 -14.97 0.65
C THR A 100 19.67 -13.81 1.32
N ASP A 101 20.49 -13.08 0.57
CA ASP A 101 21.15 -11.84 1.04
C ASP A 101 20.24 -10.60 0.78
N VAL A 102 18.93 -10.78 0.93
CA VAL A 102 17.89 -9.76 0.68
C VAL A 102 17.11 -9.55 1.97
N SER A 103 16.85 -8.30 2.33
CA SER A 103 16.02 -7.94 3.48
C SER A 103 14.83 -7.07 3.08
N LEU A 104 13.67 -7.35 3.66
CA LEU A 104 12.50 -6.48 3.57
C LEU A 104 12.60 -5.41 4.66
N GLU A 105 12.74 -4.15 4.25
CA GLU A 105 12.92 -3.03 5.17
C GLU A 105 11.65 -2.19 5.30
N MET A 106 10.90 -2.01 4.21
CA MET A 106 9.85 -1.01 4.13
C MET A 106 8.55 -1.54 3.53
N LEU A 107 7.43 -1.05 4.05
CA LEU A 107 6.10 -1.14 3.46
C LEU A 107 5.49 0.26 3.44
N TRP A 108 4.93 0.66 2.31
CA TRP A 108 4.18 1.91 2.19
C TRP A 108 2.76 1.62 1.71
N SER A 109 1.78 2.31 2.28
CA SER A 109 0.43 2.34 1.72
C SER A 109 -0.34 3.58 2.16
N HIS A 110 -1.45 3.87 1.48
CA HIS A 110 -2.44 4.78 2.06
C HIS A 110 -3.15 4.10 3.22
N GLN A 111 -3.65 4.88 4.19
CA GLN A 111 -4.60 4.38 5.17
C GLN A 111 -5.87 3.92 4.46
N GLU A 112 -6.46 2.83 4.94
CA GLU A 112 -7.76 2.38 4.43
C GLU A 112 -8.86 2.65 5.45
N TYR A 113 -9.93 3.29 4.99
CA TYR A 113 -11.21 3.34 5.69
C TYR A 113 -12.11 2.28 5.06
N GLY A 114 -12.45 1.28 5.85
CA GLY A 114 -13.12 0.09 5.35
C GLY A 114 -13.94 -0.59 6.41
N VAL A 115 -14.16 -1.88 6.18
CA VAL A 115 -14.92 -2.72 7.09
C VAL A 115 -14.03 -3.26 8.20
N GLN A 116 -14.68 -3.87 9.20
CA GLN A 116 -13.97 -4.52 10.30
C GLN A 116 -12.91 -5.51 9.82
N GLN A 117 -13.17 -6.29 8.75
CA GLN A 117 -12.18 -7.23 8.23
C GLN A 117 -10.89 -6.55 7.73
N THR A 118 -10.97 -5.41 7.03
CA THR A 118 -9.77 -4.72 6.53
C THR A 118 -9.03 -4.00 7.66
N TYR A 119 -9.76 -3.54 8.67
CA TYR A 119 -9.15 -3.03 9.91
C TYR A 119 -8.43 -4.12 10.71
N ASP A 120 -9.02 -5.31 10.83
CA ASP A 120 -8.40 -6.44 11.52
C ASP A 120 -7.17 -6.96 10.76
N ARG A 121 -7.23 -7.00 9.43
CA ARG A 121 -6.08 -7.25 8.55
C ARG A 121 -4.96 -6.24 8.81
N ASP A 122 -5.26 -4.94 8.80
CA ASP A 122 -4.25 -3.89 9.01
C ASP A 122 -3.56 -4.05 10.38
N LYS A 123 -4.30 -4.37 11.45
CA LYS A 123 -3.69 -4.63 12.77
C LYS A 123 -2.73 -5.83 12.74
N GLU A 124 -3.08 -6.89 12.04
CA GLU A 124 -2.22 -8.07 11.90
C GLU A 124 -0.98 -7.76 11.04
N VAL A 125 -1.14 -6.97 9.97
CA VAL A 125 -0.01 -6.48 9.15
C VAL A 125 0.93 -5.64 10.00
N ALA A 126 0.43 -4.67 10.76
CA ALA A 126 1.25 -3.85 11.67
C ALA A 126 2.03 -4.69 12.67
N LYS A 127 1.38 -5.69 13.27
CA LYS A 127 2.04 -6.63 14.19
C LYS A 127 3.17 -7.38 13.50
N ARG A 128 2.93 -7.89 12.28
CA ARG A 128 3.93 -8.64 11.51
C ARG A 128 5.12 -7.77 11.10
N CYS A 129 4.86 -6.59 10.56
CA CYS A 129 5.90 -5.61 10.22
C CYS A 129 6.77 -5.33 11.45
N LYS A 130 6.16 -5.02 12.59
CA LYS A 130 6.88 -4.79 13.85
C LYS A 130 7.73 -6.00 14.29
N THR A 131 7.20 -7.21 14.19
CA THR A 131 7.95 -8.43 14.57
C THR A 131 9.12 -8.71 13.62
N ALA A 132 8.95 -8.42 12.33
CA ALA A 132 9.96 -8.65 11.30
C ALA A 132 10.97 -7.49 11.15
N GLY A 133 10.79 -6.39 11.88
CA GLY A 133 11.64 -5.20 11.75
C GLY A 133 11.35 -4.36 10.50
N VAL A 134 10.22 -4.62 9.81
CA VAL A 134 9.78 -3.87 8.63
C VAL A 134 9.09 -2.58 9.10
N GLU A 135 9.53 -1.43 8.59
CA GLU A 135 8.87 -0.16 8.83
C GLU A 135 7.66 -0.01 7.90
N TRP A 136 6.46 0.03 8.48
CA TRP A 136 5.24 0.29 7.71
C TRP A 136 4.79 1.74 7.88
N LEU A 137 4.85 2.50 6.79
CA LEU A 137 4.40 3.88 6.71
C LEU A 137 3.04 3.96 6.03
N GLU A 138 2.04 4.44 6.78
CA GLU A 138 0.69 4.67 6.28
C GLU A 138 0.42 6.18 6.11
N SER A 139 0.19 6.61 4.86
CA SER A 139 -0.17 8.00 4.56
C SER A 139 -1.68 8.19 4.59
N PRO A 140 -2.22 9.28 5.17
CA PRO A 140 -3.66 9.56 5.12
C PRO A 140 -4.12 9.71 3.66
N THR A 141 -5.42 9.56 3.43
CA THR A 141 -6.04 9.88 2.14
C THR A 141 -7.33 10.67 2.37
N GLU A 142 -7.71 11.49 1.39
CA GLU A 142 -8.98 12.22 1.33
C GLU A 142 -9.31 13.13 2.54
N GLY A 143 -8.31 13.51 3.35
CA GLY A 143 -8.51 14.33 4.55
C GLY A 143 -9.31 13.62 5.66
N VAL A 144 -9.41 12.30 5.62
CA VAL A 144 -10.14 11.52 6.61
C VAL A 144 -9.27 11.26 7.83
N GLN A 145 -9.81 11.51 9.02
CA GLN A 145 -9.12 11.28 10.29
C GLN A 145 -9.50 9.91 10.87
N ARG A 146 -8.54 8.97 10.86
CA ARG A 146 -8.74 7.62 11.43
C ARG A 146 -8.87 7.72 12.97
N GLY A 147 -9.89 7.07 13.53
CA GLY A 147 -10.07 7.00 14.99
C GLY A 147 -10.63 8.28 15.64
N ALA A 148 -11.17 9.22 14.87
CA ALA A 148 -11.82 10.41 15.43
C ALA A 148 -13.06 10.04 16.26
N THR A 149 -13.10 10.49 17.52
CA THR A 149 -14.21 10.26 18.45
C THR A 149 -15.26 11.38 18.45
N SER A 150 -14.97 12.47 17.72
CA SER A 150 -15.84 13.64 17.58
C SER A 150 -15.71 14.26 16.19
N ARG A 151 -16.80 14.89 15.72
CA ARG A 151 -16.81 15.68 14.47
C ARG A 151 -16.34 17.13 14.65
N LYS A 152 -16.09 17.55 15.90
CA LYS A 152 -15.68 18.93 16.18
C LYS A 152 -14.33 19.23 15.53
N GLY A 153 -14.28 20.22 14.65
CA GLY A 153 -13.06 20.63 13.94
C GLY A 153 -12.70 19.77 12.72
N TRP A 154 -13.53 18.79 12.36
CA TRP A 154 -13.32 17.97 11.16
C TRP A 154 -13.31 18.82 9.88
N ASP A 155 -14.21 19.79 9.77
CA ASP A 155 -14.32 20.66 8.60
C ASP A 155 -13.07 21.52 8.39
N LYS A 156 -12.48 22.02 9.48
CA LYS A 156 -11.22 22.75 9.44
C LYS A 156 -10.08 21.83 9.03
N ALA A 157 -9.94 20.68 9.70
CA ALA A 157 -8.85 19.76 9.40
C ALA A 157 -8.92 19.22 7.95
N TRP A 158 -10.13 18.97 7.45
CA TRP A 158 -10.35 18.59 6.06
C TRP A 158 -9.94 19.71 5.09
N LYS A 159 -10.30 20.97 5.38
CA LYS A 159 -9.87 22.12 4.56
C LYS A 159 -8.36 22.28 4.57
N ASP A 160 -7.73 22.17 5.74
CA ASP A 160 -6.27 22.28 5.88
C ASP A 160 -5.57 21.17 5.08
N PHE A 161 -6.11 19.94 5.06
CA PHE A 161 -5.62 18.85 4.23
C PHE A 161 -5.79 19.15 2.73
N MET A 162 -6.97 19.60 2.30
CA MET A 162 -7.27 19.88 0.88
C MET A 162 -6.49 21.08 0.32
N GLN A 163 -5.91 21.91 1.19
CA GLN A 163 -5.02 23.02 0.82
C GLN A 163 -3.56 22.61 0.73
N GLN A 164 -3.22 21.35 1.04
CA GLN A 164 -1.85 20.87 0.88
C GLN A 164 -1.45 20.85 -0.60
N PRO A 165 -0.17 21.06 -0.90
CA PRO A 165 0.35 20.89 -2.26
C PRO A 165 0.03 19.48 -2.77
N ILE A 166 -0.23 19.39 -4.07
CA ILE A 166 -0.37 18.10 -4.75
C ILE A 166 1.01 17.44 -4.79
N GLU A 167 1.08 16.19 -4.34
CA GLU A 167 2.33 15.44 -4.35
C GLU A 167 2.72 15.05 -5.79
N GLN A 168 3.94 15.41 -6.19
CA GLN A 168 4.52 15.02 -7.47
C GLN A 168 5.35 13.75 -7.27
N VAL A 169 4.95 12.69 -7.96
CA VAL A 169 5.62 11.37 -7.97
C VAL A 169 6.56 11.27 -9.16
#